data_AF-A0A2T5HT12-F1
#
_entry.id   AF-A0A2T5HT12-F1
#
_cell.length_a   1.000
_cell.length_b   1.000
_cell.length_c   1.000
_cell.angle_alpha   90.00
_cell.angle_beta   90.00
_cell.angle_gamma   90.00
#
_symmetry.space_group_name_H-M   'P 1'
#
loop_
_entity.id
_entity.type
_entity.pdbx_description
1 polymer ?
#
loop_
_entity_poly.entity_id
_entity_poly.type
_entity_poly.pdbx_seq_one_letter_code
_entity_poly.pdbx_strand_id
1 'polypeptide(L)'
;MNTQLAKLKRIVIFLAGISTASIPVMAHAGWSIKGLGALGGGSSSALGINDFGQVVGESDTTSGYQHAFITGSDGIGMTDLGTLGGRASGAASINNSGQVAGTIVSASDISHAFITGSNGIGMTDLGTLGGNYSQAAGINDSGQVVGVSLTASGSAHAFITSSNGVGMTDLGTLGGGNYSQASDINNFGQVVGISLATSGYIQAFITGPNGTGMTDLGTLDGAHSIDVVMLSFASSINDSGQVAGGLTLQVALSTHILQALMVSA
;
A
#
# COMPACT_ATOMS: atom_id res chain seq x y z
N MET A 1 -20.50 -19.69 -29.18
CA MET A 1 -20.84 -18.41 -28.53
C MET A 1 -20.65 -18.61 -27.03
N ASN A 2 -19.58 -18.03 -26.46
CA ASN A 2 -19.08 -18.33 -25.11
C ASN A 2 -20.03 -17.85 -24.01
N THR A 3 -20.48 -18.78 -23.16
CA THR A 3 -21.39 -18.57 -22.01
C THR A 3 -20.66 -18.28 -20.69
N GLN A 4 -19.40 -17.82 -20.73
CA GLN A 4 -18.60 -17.51 -19.53
C GLN A 4 -18.84 -16.09 -18.96
N LEU A 5 -19.59 -15.21 -19.63
CA LEU A 5 -19.80 -13.83 -19.16
C LEU A 5 -20.96 -13.65 -18.16
N ALA A 6 -21.80 -14.66 -17.92
CA ALA A 6 -23.04 -14.50 -17.15
C ALA A 6 -22.88 -14.45 -15.61
N LYS A 7 -21.65 -14.49 -15.08
CA LYS A 7 -21.39 -14.51 -13.62
C LYS A 7 -20.73 -13.26 -13.06
N LEU A 8 -20.43 -12.25 -13.88
CA LEU A 8 -19.95 -10.99 -13.35
C LEU A 8 -21.12 -10.16 -12.80
N LYS A 9 -21.28 -10.19 -11.48
CA LYS A 9 -21.97 -9.12 -10.75
C LYS A 9 -21.35 -7.79 -11.17
N ARG A 10 -22.19 -6.77 -11.40
CA ARG A 10 -21.85 -5.40 -11.84
C ARG A 10 -20.42 -4.98 -11.43
N ILE A 11 -19.46 -5.03 -12.35
CA ILE A 11 -18.19 -4.30 -12.25
C ILE A 11 -18.51 -2.82 -12.44
N VAL A 12 -18.26 -2.01 -11.42
CA VAL A 12 -18.15 -0.56 -11.63
C VAL A 12 -16.67 -0.26 -11.69
N ILE A 13 -16.19 0.25 -12.82
CA ILE A 13 -14.81 0.70 -12.97
C ILE A 13 -14.79 2.20 -12.67
N PHE A 14 -14.16 2.56 -11.56
CA PHE A 14 -13.84 3.95 -11.24
C PHE A 14 -12.49 4.29 -11.85
N LEU A 15 -12.44 5.35 -12.66
CA LEU A 15 -11.22 5.82 -13.32
C LEU A 15 -10.89 7.22 -12.79
N ALA A 16 -9.60 7.42 -12.52
CA ALA A 16 -8.97 8.71 -12.28
C ALA A 16 -8.69 9.40 -13.63
N GLY A 17 -9.18 10.63 -13.82
CA GLY A 17 -8.91 11.43 -15.03
C GLY A 17 -9.99 12.46 -15.39
N ILE A 18 -9.55 13.55 -16.04
CA ILE A 18 -10.39 14.68 -16.47
C ILE A 18 -11.40 14.26 -17.54
N SER A 19 -12.67 14.59 -17.33
CA SER A 19 -13.55 15.04 -18.42
C SER A 19 -14.74 15.80 -17.83
N THR A 20 -14.78 17.11 -18.04
CA THR A 20 -15.98 17.95 -17.87
C THR A 20 -17.06 17.67 -18.94
N ALA A 21 -16.86 16.68 -19.81
CA ALA A 21 -17.89 16.18 -20.71
C ALA A 21 -18.55 14.93 -20.13
N SER A 22 -19.89 14.96 -20.02
CA SER A 22 -20.72 13.77 -19.90
C SER A 22 -20.48 12.91 -21.15
N ILE A 23 -19.75 11.81 -21.01
CA ILE A 23 -19.66 10.81 -22.08
C ILE A 23 -21.00 10.09 -22.16
N PRO A 24 -21.75 10.17 -23.28
CA PRO A 24 -22.96 9.38 -23.45
C PRO A 24 -22.55 7.91 -23.43
N VAL A 25 -23.06 7.18 -22.44
CA VAL A 25 -22.85 5.73 -22.27
C VAL A 25 -23.42 5.01 -23.49
N MET A 26 -22.57 4.48 -24.36
CA MET A 26 -23.00 3.39 -25.23
C MET A 26 -23.19 2.16 -24.35
N ALA A 27 -24.45 1.87 -24.05
CA ALA A 27 -24.88 0.66 -23.37
C ALA A 27 -24.56 -0.56 -24.24
N HIS A 28 -23.40 -1.17 -24.01
CA HIS A 28 -23.11 -2.52 -24.52
C HIS A 28 -22.42 -3.44 -23.52
N ALA A 29 -22.42 -3.07 -22.24
CA ALA A 29 -22.05 -3.93 -21.14
C ALA A 29 -22.79 -3.47 -19.88
N GLY A 30 -23.14 -4.37 -18.94
CA GLY A 30 -23.91 -4.05 -17.73
C GLY A 30 -23.17 -3.21 -16.68
N TRP A 31 -22.30 -2.31 -17.13
CA TRP A 31 -21.32 -1.55 -16.37
C TRP A 31 -21.29 -0.11 -16.91
N SER A 32 -21.15 0.86 -16.02
CA SER A 32 -21.00 2.28 -16.34
C SER A 32 -19.72 2.82 -15.72
N ILE A 33 -19.00 3.65 -16.46
CA ILE A 33 -17.84 4.39 -15.94
C ILE A 33 -18.36 5.64 -15.24
N LYS A 34 -17.81 5.93 -14.07
CA LYS A 34 -18.15 7.11 -13.29
C LYS A 34 -16.89 7.86 -12.89
N GLY A 35 -16.83 9.14 -13.26
CA GLY A 35 -15.77 10.03 -12.80
C GLY A 35 -16.04 10.45 -11.35
N LEU A 36 -15.00 10.42 -10.52
CA LEU A 36 -15.06 10.83 -9.11
C LEU A 36 -15.06 12.36 -8.94
N GLY A 37 -14.54 13.09 -9.93
CA GLY A 37 -14.26 14.53 -9.82
C GLY A 37 -12.96 14.80 -9.06
N ALA A 38 -12.79 16.02 -8.58
CA ALA A 38 -11.66 16.47 -7.78
C ALA A 38 -12.13 17.48 -6.71
N LEU A 39 -11.29 17.76 -5.70
CA LEU A 39 -11.48 18.76 -4.65
C LEU A 39 -11.27 20.21 -5.15
N GLY A 40 -11.79 20.50 -6.35
CA GLY A 40 -11.67 21.79 -7.03
C GLY A 40 -10.38 21.99 -7.83
N GLY A 41 -9.42 21.06 -7.75
CA GLY A 41 -8.24 21.03 -8.62
C GLY A 41 -8.46 20.31 -9.96
N GLY A 42 -7.36 19.97 -10.63
CA GLY A 42 -7.36 19.42 -11.98
C GLY A 42 -7.42 17.88 -12.06
N SER A 43 -6.98 17.17 -11.02
CA SER A 43 -6.90 15.71 -11.05
C SER A 43 -7.19 15.06 -9.69
N SER A 44 -7.49 13.77 -9.74
CA SER A 44 -7.60 12.89 -8.57
C SER A 44 -7.18 11.47 -8.96
N SER A 45 -6.67 10.72 -7.99
CA SER A 45 -6.25 9.32 -8.12
C SER A 45 -6.97 8.48 -7.06
N ALA A 46 -7.68 7.44 -7.49
CA ALA A 46 -8.28 6.46 -6.58
C ALA A 46 -7.27 5.36 -6.25
N LEU A 47 -7.08 5.09 -4.96
CA LEU A 47 -6.05 4.17 -4.46
C LEU A 47 -6.64 3.03 -3.62
N GLY A 48 -7.86 3.18 -3.08
CA GLY A 48 -8.54 2.12 -2.33
C GLY A 48 -10.05 2.17 -2.49
N ILE A 49 -10.70 1.01 -2.34
CA ILE A 49 -12.15 0.85 -2.31
C ILE A 49 -12.53 -0.23 -1.29
N ASN A 50 -13.58 -0.02 -0.52
CA ASN A 50 -14.12 -1.03 0.41
C ASN A 50 -15.40 -1.71 -0.12
N ASP A 51 -15.91 -2.72 0.58
CA ASP A 51 -17.09 -3.50 0.15
C ASP A 51 -18.38 -2.68 0.17
N PHE A 52 -18.38 -1.56 0.89
CA PHE A 52 -19.47 -0.59 0.89
C PHE A 52 -19.42 0.37 -0.30
N GLY A 53 -18.43 0.26 -1.19
CA GLY A 53 -18.30 1.08 -2.38
C GLY A 53 -17.69 2.47 -2.13
N GLN A 54 -17.18 2.72 -0.92
CA GLN A 54 -16.45 3.96 -0.62
C GLN A 54 -15.06 3.88 -1.24
N VAL A 55 -14.73 4.88 -2.04
CA VAL A 55 -13.43 5.04 -2.68
C VAL A 55 -12.61 6.09 -1.94
N VAL A 56 -11.32 5.83 -1.76
CA VAL A 56 -10.32 6.76 -1.21
C VAL A 56 -9.16 6.97 -2.16
N GLY A 57 -8.42 8.04 -1.95
CA GLY A 57 -7.18 8.31 -2.64
C GLY A 57 -6.71 9.73 -2.40
N GLU A 58 -6.17 10.37 -3.42
CA GLU A 58 -5.68 11.75 -3.39
C GLU A 58 -6.34 12.60 -4.47
N SER A 59 -6.56 13.87 -4.18
CA SER A 59 -7.12 14.82 -5.13
C SER A 59 -6.47 16.18 -5.01
N ASP A 60 -6.22 16.80 -6.16
CA ASP A 60 -5.80 18.20 -6.21
C ASP A 60 -6.91 19.09 -5.66
N THR A 61 -6.49 20.03 -4.80
CA THR A 61 -7.34 21.11 -4.30
C THR A 61 -7.21 22.37 -5.15
N THR A 62 -8.07 23.36 -4.93
CA THR A 62 -7.93 24.70 -5.56
C THR A 62 -6.63 25.41 -5.19
N SER A 63 -5.95 24.99 -4.11
CA SER A 63 -4.66 25.54 -3.69
C SER A 63 -3.47 24.96 -4.46
N GLY A 64 -3.69 23.90 -5.24
CA GLY A 64 -2.65 23.17 -5.97
C GLY A 64 -1.94 22.08 -5.15
N TYR A 65 -2.30 21.89 -3.88
CA TYR A 65 -1.86 20.75 -3.08
C TYR A 65 -2.84 19.58 -3.14
N GLN A 66 -2.33 18.38 -2.94
CA GLN A 66 -3.10 17.15 -2.90
C GLN A 66 -3.62 16.87 -1.49
N HIS A 67 -4.90 16.53 -1.39
CA HIS A 67 -5.54 16.11 -0.15
C HIS A 67 -6.11 14.70 -0.31
N ALA A 68 -6.07 13.94 0.79
CA ALA A 68 -6.72 12.66 0.90
C ALA A 68 -8.24 12.85 0.83
N PHE A 69 -8.94 11.97 0.12
CA PHE A 69 -10.40 12.00 0.05
C PHE A 69 -11.02 10.66 0.41
N ILE A 70 -12.30 10.70 0.75
CA ILE A 70 -13.22 9.56 0.78
C ILE A 70 -14.52 9.92 0.04
N THR A 71 -15.17 8.95 -0.57
CA THR A 71 -16.51 9.12 -1.19
C THR A 71 -17.61 8.46 -0.36
N GLY A 72 -18.87 8.76 -0.69
CA GLY A 72 -20.02 8.01 -0.20
C GLY A 72 -20.02 6.55 -0.67
N SER A 73 -20.90 5.73 -0.10
CA SER A 73 -21.02 4.29 -0.41
C SER A 73 -21.48 3.97 -1.84
N ASP A 74 -21.97 4.95 -2.58
CA ASP A 74 -22.27 4.83 -4.00
C ASP A 74 -21.10 5.27 -4.91
N GLY A 75 -19.93 5.52 -4.31
CA GLY A 75 -18.75 6.07 -4.97
C GLY A 75 -18.91 7.52 -5.42
N ILE A 76 -19.91 8.26 -4.90
CA ILE A 76 -20.16 9.67 -5.22
C ILE A 76 -19.83 10.55 -4.03
N GLY A 77 -19.48 11.81 -4.31
CA GLY A 77 -19.42 12.85 -3.29
C GLY A 77 -18.09 12.79 -2.58
N MET A 78 -17.07 13.34 -3.24
CA MET A 78 -15.74 13.43 -2.69
C MET A 78 -15.76 14.35 -1.46
N THR A 79 -15.32 13.80 -0.33
CA THR A 79 -15.15 14.49 0.94
C THR A 79 -13.67 14.61 1.22
N ASP A 80 -13.19 15.84 1.43
CA ASP A 80 -11.82 16.12 1.85
C ASP A 80 -11.60 15.64 3.30
N LEU A 81 -10.57 14.82 3.50
CA LEU A 81 -10.18 14.34 4.83
C LEU A 81 -9.28 15.34 5.58
N GLY A 82 -8.73 16.34 4.89
CA GLY A 82 -7.83 17.35 5.42
C GLY A 82 -6.39 16.86 5.58
N THR A 83 -5.58 17.67 6.28
CA THR A 83 -4.11 17.48 6.36
C THR A 83 -3.57 17.57 7.79
N LEU A 84 -4.45 17.65 8.81
CA LEU A 84 -4.09 18.01 10.19
C LEU A 84 -3.30 19.33 10.31
N GLY A 85 -3.60 20.30 9.44
CA GLY A 85 -2.89 21.59 9.40
C GLY A 85 -1.54 21.53 8.67
N GLY A 86 -1.20 20.38 8.08
CA GLY A 86 -0.09 20.22 7.14
C GLY A 86 -0.41 20.75 5.73
N ARG A 87 0.52 20.50 4.81
CA ARG A 87 0.47 20.96 3.42
C ARG A 87 -0.33 20.03 2.51
N ALA A 88 -0.21 18.72 2.71
CA ALA A 88 -0.82 17.72 1.84
C ALA A 88 -1.17 16.44 2.59
N SER A 89 -2.02 15.62 2.00
CA SER A 89 -2.31 14.26 2.47
C SER A 89 -2.69 13.35 1.30
N GLY A 90 -2.51 12.05 1.47
CA GLY A 90 -2.92 11.03 0.52
C GLY A 90 -3.36 9.75 1.24
N ALA A 91 -4.48 9.17 0.82
CA ALA A 91 -4.97 7.91 1.37
C ALA A 91 -4.36 6.71 0.64
N ALA A 92 -3.87 5.72 1.39
CA ALA A 92 -3.30 4.50 0.83
C ALA A 92 -4.30 3.34 0.87
N SER A 93 -5.11 3.24 1.94
CA SER A 93 -6.00 2.10 2.15
C SER A 93 -7.23 2.47 2.98
N ILE A 94 -8.29 1.68 2.87
CA ILE A 94 -9.58 1.84 3.55
C ILE A 94 -10.12 0.49 4.00
N ASN A 95 -10.67 0.41 5.22
CA ASN A 95 -11.37 -0.79 5.71
C ASN A 95 -12.89 -0.69 5.57
N ASN A 96 -13.62 -1.76 5.91
CA ASN A 96 -15.07 -1.80 5.77
C ASN A 96 -15.81 -0.92 6.79
N SER A 97 -15.15 -0.40 7.83
CA SER A 97 -15.73 0.64 8.70
C SER A 97 -15.58 2.06 8.13
N GLY A 98 -14.96 2.19 6.95
CA GLY A 98 -14.64 3.47 6.33
C GLY A 98 -13.50 4.21 7.03
N GLN A 99 -12.69 3.52 7.84
CA GLN A 99 -11.45 4.09 8.38
C GLN A 99 -10.41 4.10 7.26
N VAL A 100 -9.70 5.21 7.15
CA VAL A 100 -8.73 5.48 6.07
C VAL A 100 -7.35 5.60 6.69
N ALA A 101 -6.39 4.88 6.13
CA ALA A 101 -4.98 5.01 6.47
C ALA A 101 -4.20 5.61 5.30
N GLY A 102 -3.21 6.45 5.61
CA GLY A 102 -2.44 7.11 4.58
C GLY A 102 -1.27 7.91 5.13
N THR A 103 -0.86 8.95 4.40
CA THR A 103 0.24 9.85 4.78
C THR A 103 -0.23 11.29 4.79
N ILE A 104 0.15 12.03 5.82
CA ILE A 104 0.10 13.49 5.85
C ILE A 104 1.51 14.04 5.65
N VAL A 105 1.61 15.21 5.02
CA VAL A 105 2.85 15.96 4.85
C VAL A 105 2.69 17.30 5.57
N SER A 106 3.55 17.55 6.56
CA SER A 106 3.55 18.79 7.31
C SER A 106 4.05 19.98 6.48
N ALA A 107 3.95 21.19 7.01
CA ALA A 107 4.49 22.39 6.36
C ALA A 107 6.02 22.39 6.20
N SER A 108 6.73 21.54 6.95
CA SER A 108 8.19 21.35 6.85
C SER A 108 8.57 20.10 6.07
N ASP A 109 7.67 19.59 5.21
CA ASP A 109 7.82 18.39 4.39
C ASP A 109 8.15 17.10 5.18
N ILE A 110 7.77 17.06 6.46
CA ILE A 110 7.84 15.86 7.30
C ILE A 110 6.59 15.03 7.05
N SER A 111 6.75 13.75 6.74
CA SER A 111 5.65 12.86 6.40
C SER A 111 5.35 11.88 7.54
N HIS A 112 4.11 11.83 8.00
CA HIS A 112 3.66 10.86 9.00
C HIS A 112 2.48 10.04 8.50
N ALA A 113 2.39 8.80 8.98
CA ALA A 113 1.22 7.95 8.79
C ALA A 113 0.03 8.52 9.58
N PHE A 114 -1.16 8.45 9.00
CA PHE A 114 -2.41 8.79 9.69
C PHE A 114 -3.42 7.65 9.61
N ILE A 115 -4.41 7.72 10.52
CA ILE A 115 -5.67 6.97 10.44
C ILE A 115 -6.86 7.94 10.64
N THR A 116 -8.01 7.64 10.07
CA THR A 116 -9.29 8.30 10.40
C THR A 116 -10.21 7.44 11.25
N GLY A 117 -11.22 8.07 11.87
CA GLY A 117 -12.37 7.36 12.41
C GLY A 117 -13.27 6.79 11.32
N SER A 118 -14.36 6.11 11.72
CA SER A 118 -15.32 5.53 10.78
C SER A 118 -15.84 6.56 9.78
N ASN A 119 -16.04 6.13 8.53
CA ASN A 119 -16.45 6.98 7.41
C ASN A 119 -15.57 8.22 7.19
N GLY A 120 -14.26 8.12 7.45
CA GLY A 120 -13.33 9.22 7.26
C GLY A 120 -13.43 10.32 8.32
N ILE A 121 -14.18 10.12 9.40
CA ILE A 121 -14.44 11.18 10.39
C ILE A 121 -13.29 11.31 11.37
N GLY A 122 -12.70 12.51 11.39
CA GLY A 122 -11.56 12.83 12.24
C GLY A 122 -10.28 12.18 11.72
N MET A 123 -9.18 12.90 11.80
CA MET A 123 -7.86 12.41 11.40
C MET A 123 -6.97 12.36 12.64
N THR A 124 -6.17 11.30 12.75
CA THR A 124 -5.22 11.08 13.85
C THR A 124 -3.86 10.77 13.26
N ASP A 125 -2.85 11.53 13.69
CA ASP A 125 -1.45 11.23 13.40
C ASP A 125 -1.01 10.01 14.22
N LEU A 126 -0.42 9.01 13.56
CA LEU A 126 0.06 7.77 14.19
C LEU A 126 1.47 7.93 14.77
N GLY A 127 2.17 9.01 14.44
CA GLY A 127 3.54 9.27 14.86
C GLY A 127 4.55 8.38 14.13
N THR A 128 5.67 8.09 14.79
CA THR A 128 6.81 7.33 14.24
C THR A 128 7.38 6.38 15.29
N LEU A 129 8.31 5.51 14.89
CA LEU A 129 9.17 4.69 15.75
C LEU A 129 10.32 5.49 16.41
N GLY A 130 10.17 6.80 16.55
CA GLY A 130 11.16 7.70 17.16
C GLY A 130 12.02 8.49 16.16
N GLY A 131 11.89 8.22 14.85
CA GLY A 131 12.44 9.06 13.79
C GLY A 131 11.48 10.18 13.36
N ASN A 132 11.70 10.73 12.16
CA ASN A 132 10.92 11.84 11.59
C ASN A 132 10.12 11.46 10.34
N TYR A 133 9.85 10.18 10.12
CA TYR A 133 9.11 9.73 8.95
C TYR A 133 8.30 8.49 9.27
N SER A 134 7.06 8.47 8.80
CA SER A 134 6.25 7.27 8.69
C SER A 134 5.26 7.38 7.53
N GLN A 135 4.86 6.22 6.99
CA GLN A 135 3.89 6.11 5.91
C GLN A 135 3.09 4.82 6.11
N ALA A 136 1.76 4.91 6.03
CA ALA A 136 0.88 3.76 6.02
C ALA A 136 0.77 3.13 4.62
N ALA A 137 0.64 1.81 4.57
CA ALA A 137 0.44 1.03 3.36
C ALA A 137 -0.89 0.25 3.38
N GLY A 138 -1.27 -0.31 4.53
CA GLY A 138 -2.47 -1.13 4.67
C GLY A 138 -3.19 -0.93 5.99
N ILE A 139 -4.49 -1.28 6.02
CA ILE A 139 -5.34 -1.28 7.21
C ILE A 139 -6.29 -2.47 7.15
N ASN A 140 -6.50 -3.16 8.28
CA ASN A 140 -7.49 -4.23 8.39
C ASN A 140 -8.79 -3.76 9.07
N ASP A 141 -9.80 -4.63 9.16
CA ASP A 141 -11.12 -4.28 9.71
C ASP A 141 -11.12 -4.01 11.23
N SER A 142 -10.05 -4.38 11.93
CA SER A 142 -9.83 -3.98 13.34
C SER A 142 -9.19 -2.59 13.47
N GLY A 143 -8.89 -1.93 12.36
CA GLY A 143 -8.20 -0.65 12.32
C GLY A 143 -6.72 -0.74 12.69
N GLN A 144 -6.10 -1.91 12.55
CA GLN A 144 -4.64 -2.04 12.65
C GLN A 144 -4.03 -1.52 11.36
N VAL A 145 -3.08 -0.59 11.46
CA VAL A 145 -2.40 0.03 10.32
C VAL A 145 -0.98 -0.52 10.24
N VAL A 146 -0.53 -0.81 9.03
CA VAL A 146 0.85 -1.21 8.75
C VAL A 146 1.49 -0.26 7.75
N GLY A 147 2.82 -0.24 7.74
CA GLY A 147 3.59 0.52 6.76
C GLY A 147 5.06 0.54 7.11
N VAL A 148 5.71 1.69 6.91
CA VAL A 148 7.13 1.91 7.23
C VAL A 148 7.29 3.14 8.11
N SER A 149 8.24 3.10 9.04
CA SER A 149 8.61 4.24 9.88
C SER A 149 10.12 4.26 10.12
N LEU A 150 10.68 5.46 10.22
CA LEU A 150 12.04 5.64 10.72
C LEU A 150 12.08 5.45 12.24
N THR A 151 13.08 4.70 12.70
CA THR A 151 13.42 4.55 14.11
C THR A 151 14.29 5.72 14.59
N ALA A 152 14.50 5.83 15.89
CA ALA A 152 15.41 6.82 16.47
C ALA A 152 16.87 6.71 15.97
N SER A 153 17.29 5.53 15.48
CA SER A 153 18.62 5.33 14.89
C SER A 153 18.67 5.66 13.38
N GLY A 154 17.55 6.06 12.78
CA GLY A 154 17.43 6.35 11.35
C GLY A 154 17.27 5.12 10.46
N SER A 155 17.05 3.93 11.03
CA SER A 155 16.69 2.72 10.26
C SER A 155 15.22 2.78 9.86
N ALA A 156 14.85 2.25 8.70
CA ALA A 156 13.47 2.24 8.22
C ALA A 156 12.86 0.86 8.48
N HIS A 157 11.91 0.76 9.41
CA HIS A 157 11.33 -0.51 9.79
C HIS A 157 9.84 -0.56 9.46
N ALA A 158 9.36 -1.76 9.14
CA ALA A 158 7.96 -2.07 9.06
C ALA A 158 7.32 -1.89 10.44
N PHE A 159 6.12 -1.32 10.49
CA PHE A 159 5.37 -1.19 11.73
C PHE A 159 3.99 -1.83 11.62
N ILE A 160 3.39 -2.10 12.78
CA ILE A 160 1.97 -2.37 12.96
C ILE A 160 1.44 -1.53 14.13
N THR A 161 0.18 -1.09 14.08
CA THR A 161 -0.51 -0.51 15.24
C THR A 161 -1.40 -1.53 15.95
N SER A 162 -1.78 -1.23 17.19
CA SER A 162 -2.96 -1.91 17.76
C SER A 162 -4.24 -1.43 17.06
N SER A 163 -5.39 -2.01 17.44
CA SER A 163 -6.69 -1.65 16.91
C SER A 163 -6.93 -0.13 16.95
N ASN A 164 -7.62 0.37 15.93
CA ASN A 164 -7.90 1.80 15.74
C ASN A 164 -6.65 2.71 15.76
N GLY A 165 -5.53 2.24 15.20
CA GLY A 165 -4.30 3.03 15.11
C GLY A 165 -3.60 3.27 16.45
N VAL A 166 -3.97 2.56 17.53
CA VAL A 166 -3.41 2.85 18.85
C VAL A 166 -1.99 2.32 18.98
N GLY A 167 -1.04 3.24 19.11
CA GLY A 167 0.37 2.95 19.32
C GLY A 167 1.05 2.34 18.10
N MET A 168 2.33 2.64 17.91
CA MET A 168 3.14 2.06 16.84
C MET A 168 4.10 1.02 17.40
N THR A 169 4.07 -0.18 16.85
CA THR A 169 4.94 -1.31 17.21
C THR A 169 5.90 -1.58 16.07
N ASP A 170 7.19 -1.64 16.39
CA ASP A 170 8.25 -2.03 15.45
C ASP A 170 8.19 -3.53 15.19
N LEU A 171 8.08 -3.94 13.92
CA LEU A 171 8.13 -5.35 13.52
C LEU A 171 9.57 -5.86 13.36
N GLY A 172 10.55 -4.95 13.29
CA GLY A 172 11.96 -5.25 13.09
C GLY A 172 12.29 -5.59 11.63
N THR A 173 13.33 -6.40 11.44
CA THR A 173 13.83 -6.83 10.14
C THR A 173 14.10 -8.32 10.13
N LEU A 174 14.11 -8.94 8.94
CA LEU A 174 14.60 -10.30 8.76
C LEU A 174 16.13 -10.31 8.95
N GLY A 175 16.60 -11.03 9.97
CA GLY A 175 18.04 -11.26 10.18
C GLY A 175 18.85 -10.04 10.63
N GLY A 176 18.20 -8.98 11.12
CA GLY A 176 18.87 -7.84 11.76
C GLY A 176 19.46 -6.78 10.82
N GLY A 177 18.98 -6.69 9.57
CA GLY A 177 19.29 -5.56 8.69
C GLY A 177 18.65 -4.25 9.15
N ASN A 178 18.80 -3.18 8.35
CA ASN A 178 18.35 -1.82 8.69
C ASN A 178 17.11 -1.36 7.90
N TYR A 179 16.51 -2.24 7.11
CA TYR A 179 15.36 -1.93 6.27
C TYR A 179 14.29 -3.03 6.30
N SER A 180 13.05 -2.62 6.54
CA SER A 180 11.85 -3.39 6.24
C SER A 180 10.68 -2.46 5.95
N GLN A 181 9.73 -2.95 5.16
CA GLN A 181 8.50 -2.24 4.82
C GLN A 181 7.35 -3.24 4.72
N ALA A 182 6.27 -2.97 5.43
CA ALA A 182 5.02 -3.70 5.25
C ALA A 182 4.29 -3.20 4.00
N SER A 183 3.70 -4.13 3.26
CA SER A 183 2.92 -3.87 2.05
C SER A 183 1.42 -4.09 2.28
N ASP A 184 1.06 -5.10 3.08
CA ASP A 184 -0.35 -5.44 3.31
C ASP A 184 -0.55 -6.19 4.64
N ILE A 185 -1.80 -6.22 5.12
CA ILE A 185 -2.22 -6.85 6.38
C ILE A 185 -3.60 -7.51 6.21
N ASN A 186 -3.76 -8.73 6.74
CA ASN A 186 -5.07 -9.39 6.79
C ASN A 186 -5.81 -9.16 8.12
N ASN A 187 -7.05 -9.63 8.22
CA ASN A 187 -7.89 -9.48 9.41
C ASN A 187 -7.43 -10.31 10.63
N PHE A 188 -6.45 -11.20 10.46
CA PHE A 188 -5.75 -11.87 11.58
C PHE A 188 -4.53 -11.08 12.09
N GLY A 189 -4.26 -9.91 11.50
CA GLY A 189 -3.10 -9.09 11.83
C GLY A 189 -1.78 -9.67 11.35
N GLN A 190 -1.82 -10.57 10.36
CA GLN A 190 -0.61 -11.06 9.69
C GLN A 190 -0.19 -10.04 8.64
N VAL A 191 1.08 -9.66 8.68
CA VAL A 191 1.65 -8.61 7.84
C VAL A 191 2.59 -9.23 6.84
N VAL A 192 2.51 -8.79 5.59
CA VAL A 192 3.49 -9.14 4.55
C VAL A 192 4.22 -7.92 4.04
N GLY A 193 5.40 -8.13 3.48
CA GLY A 193 6.16 -7.07 2.86
C GLY A 193 7.57 -7.51 2.52
N ILE A 194 8.51 -6.58 2.59
CA ILE A 194 9.92 -6.81 2.28
C ILE A 194 10.84 -6.44 3.44
N SER A 195 11.96 -7.14 3.56
CA SER A 195 13.05 -6.78 4.47
C SER A 195 14.41 -7.00 3.82
N LEU A 196 15.33 -6.08 4.08
CA LEU A 196 16.73 -6.21 3.69
C LEU A 196 17.45 -7.02 4.76
N ALA A 197 17.88 -8.23 4.42
CA ALA A 197 18.71 -9.04 5.30
C ALA A 197 20.15 -8.52 5.36
N THR A 198 20.91 -8.92 6.38
CA THR A 198 22.34 -8.57 6.53
C THR A 198 23.22 -9.08 5.39
N SER A 199 22.73 -10.04 4.60
CA SER A 199 23.35 -10.49 3.35
C SER A 199 23.26 -9.48 2.20
N GLY A 200 22.50 -8.39 2.36
CA GLY A 200 22.29 -7.35 1.34
C GLY A 200 21.14 -7.63 0.37
N TYR A 201 20.39 -8.72 0.57
CA TYR A 201 19.28 -9.11 -0.30
C TYR A 201 17.92 -8.74 0.29
N ILE A 202 17.00 -8.31 -0.57
CA ILE A 202 15.59 -8.07 -0.21
C ILE A 202 14.85 -9.42 -0.21
N GLN A 203 14.19 -9.70 0.90
CA GLN A 203 13.41 -10.91 1.14
C GLN A 203 11.97 -10.56 1.48
N ALA A 204 11.03 -11.29 0.91
CA ALA A 204 9.64 -11.24 1.30
C ALA A 204 9.46 -11.83 2.70
N PHE A 205 8.69 -11.17 3.55
CA PHE A 205 8.34 -11.70 4.87
C PHE A 205 6.83 -11.87 5.04
N ILE A 206 6.46 -12.73 5.99
CA ILE A 206 5.14 -12.77 6.63
C ILE A 206 5.32 -12.79 8.14
N THR A 207 4.41 -12.16 8.89
CA THR A 207 4.35 -12.28 10.35
C THR A 207 3.34 -13.29 10.85
N GLY A 208 3.49 -13.71 12.10
CA GLY A 208 2.39 -14.30 12.86
C GLY A 208 1.27 -13.28 13.10
N PRO A 209 0.14 -13.73 13.70
CA PRO A 209 -0.97 -12.85 14.08
C PRO A 209 -0.50 -11.65 14.91
N ASN A 210 -1.15 -10.50 14.69
CA ASN A 210 -0.81 -9.21 15.32
C ASN A 210 0.67 -8.81 15.17
N GLY A 211 1.28 -9.07 14.01
CA GLY A 211 2.68 -8.71 13.77
C GLY A 211 3.71 -9.55 14.51
N THR A 212 3.32 -10.71 15.07
CA THR A 212 4.22 -11.48 15.93
C THR A 212 5.31 -12.17 15.11
N GLY A 213 6.53 -11.63 15.17
CA GLY A 213 7.74 -12.19 14.56
C GLY A 213 7.72 -12.15 13.03
N MET A 214 8.87 -11.94 12.40
CA MET A 214 9.00 -12.04 10.95
C MET A 214 9.50 -13.43 10.54
N THR A 215 8.85 -14.01 9.54
CA THR A 215 9.25 -15.26 8.88
C THR A 215 9.55 -14.97 7.42
N ASP A 216 10.71 -15.42 6.95
CA ASP A 216 11.07 -15.36 5.53
C ASP A 216 10.14 -16.28 4.72
N LEU A 217 9.54 -15.76 3.66
CA LEU A 217 8.70 -16.52 2.73
C LEU A 217 9.53 -17.32 1.71
N GLY A 218 10.83 -17.05 1.60
CA GLY A 218 11.76 -17.72 0.68
C GLY A 218 11.62 -17.30 -0.79
N THR A 219 12.21 -18.11 -1.66
CA THR A 219 12.12 -18.05 -3.13
C THR A 219 11.26 -19.20 -3.67
N LEU A 220 10.82 -19.13 -4.95
CA LEU A 220 9.88 -20.09 -5.54
C LEU A 220 10.38 -21.55 -5.54
N ASP A 221 11.68 -21.77 -5.43
CA ASP A 221 12.32 -23.08 -5.42
C ASP A 221 12.62 -23.61 -4.01
N GLY A 222 12.30 -22.85 -2.96
CA GLY A 222 12.61 -23.22 -1.57
C GLY A 222 14.12 -23.38 -1.31
N ALA A 223 14.96 -22.95 -2.25
CA ALA A 223 16.40 -23.07 -2.19
C ALA A 223 17.00 -21.67 -2.18
N HIS A 224 17.82 -21.39 -1.18
CA HIS A 224 18.84 -20.35 -1.29
C HIS A 224 19.85 -20.78 -2.37
N SER A 225 19.47 -20.80 -3.65
CA SER A 225 20.40 -21.09 -4.74
C SER A 225 21.37 -19.91 -4.83
N ILE A 226 22.46 -20.07 -4.08
CA ILE A 226 23.60 -19.20 -3.82
C ILE A 226 24.27 -18.56 -5.05
N ASP A 227 23.82 -18.87 -6.26
CA ASP A 227 24.40 -18.37 -7.52
C ASP A 227 23.46 -17.45 -8.34
N VAL A 228 22.27 -17.12 -7.82
CA VAL A 228 21.33 -16.23 -8.50
C VAL A 228 20.79 -15.19 -7.52
N VAL A 229 21.01 -13.90 -7.83
CA VAL A 229 20.42 -12.79 -7.07
C VAL A 229 18.92 -12.77 -7.35
N MET A 230 18.16 -13.38 -6.44
CA MET A 230 16.71 -13.38 -6.44
C MET A 230 16.23 -12.35 -5.42
N LEU A 231 15.55 -11.30 -5.87
CA LEU A 231 14.77 -10.44 -4.98
C LEU A 231 13.38 -11.07 -4.84
N SER A 232 12.92 -11.35 -3.62
CA SER A 232 11.52 -11.74 -3.37
C SER A 232 10.74 -10.60 -2.74
N PHE A 233 9.48 -10.44 -3.14
CA PHE A 233 8.57 -9.46 -2.55
C PHE A 233 7.17 -10.04 -2.39
N ALA A 234 6.50 -9.64 -1.31
CA ALA A 234 5.08 -9.91 -1.08
C ALA A 234 4.32 -8.58 -1.13
N SER A 235 3.28 -8.51 -1.96
CA SER A 235 2.53 -7.28 -2.21
C SER A 235 1.14 -7.29 -1.59
N SER A 236 0.55 -8.47 -1.36
CA SER A 236 -0.78 -8.57 -0.76
C SER A 236 -0.99 -9.89 -0.03
N ILE A 237 -1.89 -9.89 0.96
CA ILE A 237 -2.29 -11.07 1.71
C ILE A 237 -3.82 -11.07 1.90
N ASN A 238 -4.46 -12.23 1.77
CA ASN A 238 -5.87 -12.35 2.12
C ASN A 238 -6.08 -12.99 3.50
N ASP A 239 -7.32 -13.00 3.97
CA ASP A 239 -7.70 -13.59 5.27
C ASP A 239 -7.49 -15.11 5.34
N SER A 240 -7.34 -15.80 4.20
CA SER A 240 -6.95 -17.21 4.21
C SER A 240 -5.43 -17.41 4.36
N GLY A 241 -4.66 -16.33 4.55
CA GLY A 241 -3.20 -16.35 4.66
C GLY A 241 -2.49 -16.57 3.32
N GLN A 242 -3.20 -16.45 2.19
CA GLN A 242 -2.60 -16.57 0.86
C GLN A 242 -1.93 -15.26 0.48
N VAL A 243 -0.69 -15.35 0.02
CA VAL A 243 0.15 -14.19 -0.30
C VAL A 243 0.33 -14.09 -1.81
N ALA A 244 0.15 -12.90 -2.37
CA ALA A 244 0.58 -12.57 -3.73
C ALA A 244 1.89 -11.78 -3.66
N GLY A 245 2.76 -12.04 -4.62
CA GLY A 245 4.12 -11.50 -4.66
C GLY A 245 4.86 -11.96 -5.90
N GLY A 246 6.16 -11.71 -5.95
CA GLY A 246 6.97 -12.08 -7.10
C GLY A 246 8.45 -12.23 -6.78
N LEU A 247 9.18 -12.61 -7.83
CA LEU A 247 10.63 -12.69 -7.84
C LEU A 247 11.17 -11.85 -8.99
N THR A 248 12.24 -11.12 -8.71
CA THR A 248 13.04 -10.49 -9.76
C THR A 248 14.36 -11.23 -9.89
N LEU A 249 14.56 -11.82 -11.06
CA LEU A 249 15.82 -12.44 -11.44
C LEU A 249 16.79 -11.35 -11.88
N GLN A 250 17.80 -11.03 -11.07
CA GLN A 250 18.92 -10.25 -11.55
C GLN A 250 19.99 -11.24 -12.02
N VAL A 251 20.06 -11.47 -13.33
CA VAL A 251 21.20 -12.20 -13.91
C VAL A 251 22.41 -11.30 -13.68
N ALA A 252 23.21 -11.63 -12.65
CA ALA A 252 24.56 -11.12 -12.60
C ALA A 252 25.23 -11.60 -13.90
N LEU A 253 25.58 -10.67 -14.79
CA LEU A 253 26.50 -10.96 -15.88
C LEU A 253 27.79 -11.41 -15.21
N SER A 254 27.91 -12.71 -14.96
CA SER A 254 29.15 -13.28 -14.49
C SER A 254 30.19 -12.98 -15.55
N THR A 255 31.21 -12.23 -15.17
CA THR A 255 32.40 -11.94 -15.96
C THR A 255 33.12 -13.23 -16.42
N HIS A 256 32.68 -14.41 -15.99
CA HIS A 256 33.18 -15.71 -16.46
C HIS A 256 32.73 -16.08 -17.87
N ILE A 257 31.72 -15.43 -18.47
CA ILE A 257 31.38 -15.67 -19.89
C ILE A 257 32.32 -14.89 -20.84
N LEU A 258 32.98 -13.82 -20.37
CA LEU A 258 33.91 -13.05 -21.21
C LEU A 258 35.33 -13.65 -21.30
N GLN A 259 35.74 -14.53 -20.37
CA GLN A 259 37.05 -15.20 -20.44
C GLN A 259 37.07 -16.44 -21.35
N ALA A 260 35.90 -17.01 -21.70
CA ALA A 260 35.83 -18.12 -22.66
C ALA A 260 35.92 -17.67 -24.14
N LEU A 261 35.80 -16.37 -24.43
CA LEU A 261 35.86 -15.81 -25.78
C LEU A 261 37.17 -15.06 -26.11
N MET A 262 38.11 -14.95 -25.16
CA MET A 262 39.43 -14.30 -25.39
C MET A 262 40.63 -15.27 -25.36
N VAL A 263 40.40 -16.58 -25.39
CA VAL A 263 41.46 -17.61 -25.52
C VAL A 263 41.36 -18.39 -26.85
N SER A 264 40.58 -17.90 -27.82
CA SER A 264 40.48 -18.53 -29.16
C SER A 264 40.47 -17.53 -30.33
N ALA A 265 41.30 -16.48 -30.26
CA ALA A 265 41.71 -15.68 -31.41
C ALA A 265 43.17 -15.26 -31.28
#